data_AF-A0A933YSW1-F1
#
_entry.id   AF-A0A933YSW1-F1
#
_cell.length_a   1.000
_cell.length_b   1.000
_cell.length_c   1.000
_cell.angle_alpha   90.00
_cell.angle_beta   90.00
_cell.angle_gamma   90.00
#
_symmetry.space_group_name_H-M   'P 1'
#
loop_
_entity.id
_entity.type
_entity.pdbx_description
1 polymer ?
#
loop_
_entity_poly.entity_id
_entity_poly.type
_entity_poly.pdbx_seq_one_letter_code
_entity_poly.pdbx_strand_id
1 'polypeptide(L)'
;DRVLIPVKDMPSLENCKNIFALFDQRGIDKKSLALLPCLIDSRIKFEGIFKDQKTLLRAFAVNRGYRCLDSYISKSPKVESLNTNPDGKIYPILTHARGTEVHSQFMEITRDILRSVDTTEETRSCLYHKWLLEKESRKKESYLARLEGLAERCHICGSLLSEKPEGRSFYYETSDRAARGFLHGDCVSDMLCSTLYGLTSRSDAYTAARMAVANNAGRVVSLLAPRLEGSENRLDYRQFSMGGEQLLRKDIEMPGFDSGEFDGVHDRLYLLLNEALSGFEGKLRQGGWLSVYPVDPANPEAVLHEDYYKIIQKVQQSISRDLEIT
;
A
#
# COMPACT_ATOMS: atom_id res chain seq x y z
N ASP A 1 19.54 12.17 -8.26
CA ASP A 1 20.75 11.88 -9.08
C ASP A 1 22.00 12.62 -8.64
N ARG A 2 21.89 13.94 -8.43
CA ARG A 2 22.94 14.78 -7.85
C ARG A 2 22.31 15.70 -6.82
N VAL A 3 23.10 16.10 -5.82
CA VAL A 3 22.74 17.11 -4.83
C VAL A 3 23.89 18.08 -4.75
N LEU A 4 23.60 19.35 -5.05
CA LEU A 4 24.55 20.44 -4.90
C LEU A 4 24.27 21.16 -3.60
N ILE A 5 25.29 21.28 -2.77
CA ILE A 5 25.19 21.93 -1.47
C ILE A 5 25.94 23.27 -1.58
N PRO A 6 25.24 24.40 -1.68
CA PRO A 6 25.90 25.71 -1.68
C PRO A 6 26.55 25.97 -0.33
N VAL A 7 27.82 26.39 -0.35
CA VAL A 7 28.62 26.65 0.85
C VAL A 7 29.26 28.02 0.76
N LYS A 8 28.89 28.90 1.70
CA LYS A 8 29.41 30.27 1.77
C LYS A 8 30.70 30.40 2.55
N ASP A 9 30.78 29.72 3.70
CA ASP A 9 31.83 29.91 4.69
C ASP A 9 32.14 28.62 5.46
N MET A 10 33.11 28.68 6.37
CA MET A 10 33.53 27.54 7.19
C MET A 10 32.40 26.95 8.04
N PRO A 11 31.58 27.75 8.75
CA PRO A 11 30.42 27.22 9.47
C PRO A 11 29.44 26.47 8.55
N SER A 12 29.15 27.01 7.36
CA SER A 12 28.30 26.35 6.37
C SER A 12 28.90 25.01 5.91
N LEU A 13 30.22 24.95 5.73
CA LEU A 13 30.95 23.74 5.36
C LEU A 13 30.87 22.69 6.48
N GLU A 14 31.04 23.10 7.73
CA GLU A 14 30.96 22.19 8.88
C GLU A 14 29.56 21.61 9.06
N ASN A 15 28.52 22.42 8.82
CA ASN A 15 27.14 21.97 8.85
C ASN A 15 26.80 20.94 7.78
N CYS A 16 27.56 20.89 6.67
CA CYS A 16 27.34 19.89 5.62
C CYS A 16 27.47 18.45 6.14
N LYS A 17 28.22 18.21 7.23
CA LYS A 17 28.39 16.88 7.84
C LYS A 17 27.05 16.17 8.11
N ASN A 18 26.01 16.93 8.45
CA ASN A 18 24.68 16.40 8.75
C ASN A 18 23.99 15.85 7.49
N ILE A 19 24.18 16.50 6.34
CA ILE A 19 23.63 16.04 5.05
C ILE A 19 24.35 14.75 4.63
N PHE A 20 25.67 14.70 4.77
CA PHE A 20 26.45 13.49 4.48
C PHE A 20 26.06 12.32 5.41
N ALA A 21 25.87 12.58 6.71
CA ALA A 21 25.42 11.57 7.66
C ALA A 21 24.01 11.04 7.34
N LEU A 22 23.10 11.91 6.87
CA LEU A 22 21.77 11.49 6.41
C LEU A 22 21.86 10.55 5.21
N PHE A 23 22.78 10.81 4.26
CA PHE A 23 22.99 9.94 3.11
C PHE A 23 23.53 8.57 3.54
N ASP A 24 24.46 8.52 4.49
CA ASP A 24 24.94 7.28 5.09
C ASP A 24 23.81 6.46 5.72
N GLN A 25 23.01 7.10 6.59
CA GLN A 25 21.89 6.44 7.27
C GLN A 25 20.85 5.86 6.31
N ARG A 26 20.69 6.47 5.13
CA ARG A 26 19.75 6.04 4.09
C ARG A 26 20.37 5.10 3.06
N GLY A 27 21.65 4.75 3.19
CA GLY A 27 22.38 3.92 2.21
C GLY A 27 22.51 4.59 0.83
N ILE A 28 22.51 5.93 0.78
CA ILE A 28 22.62 6.69 -0.47
C ILE A 28 24.09 7.02 -0.73
N ASP A 29 24.56 6.75 -1.94
CA ASP A 29 25.95 7.01 -2.33
C ASP A 29 26.32 8.50 -2.22
N LYS A 30 27.37 8.78 -1.42
CA LYS A 30 27.96 10.12 -1.23
C LYS A 30 28.51 10.72 -2.50
N LYS A 31 28.86 9.94 -3.53
CA LYS A 31 29.33 10.46 -4.83
C LYS A 31 28.31 11.37 -5.52
N SER A 32 27.03 11.24 -5.14
CA SER A 32 25.95 12.10 -5.61
C SER A 32 25.92 13.49 -4.96
N LEU A 33 26.60 13.68 -3.81
CA LEU A 33 26.75 14.98 -3.15
C LEU A 33 27.96 15.73 -3.73
N ALA A 34 27.81 17.02 -3.95
CA ALA A 34 28.93 17.92 -4.23
C ALA A 34 28.71 19.28 -3.58
N LEU A 35 29.77 19.82 -2.97
CA LEU A 35 29.78 21.18 -2.45
C LEU A 35 30.00 22.18 -3.59
N LEU A 36 29.29 23.31 -3.53
CA LEU A 36 29.44 24.44 -4.45
C LEU A 36 29.81 25.69 -3.64
N PRO A 37 31.06 26.15 -3.70
CA PRO A 37 31.45 27.41 -3.08
C PRO A 37 30.63 28.56 -3.67
N CYS A 38 29.97 29.35 -2.83
CA CYS A 38 29.07 30.42 -3.27
C CYS A 38 29.26 31.71 -2.48
N LEU A 39 28.83 32.83 -3.06
CA LEU A 39 29.00 34.18 -2.50
C LEU A 39 30.47 34.51 -2.18
N ILE A 40 31.39 34.02 -3.01
CA ILE A 40 32.83 34.22 -2.83
C ILE A 40 33.18 35.68 -3.15
N ASP A 41 33.79 36.37 -2.20
CA ASP A 41 34.34 37.71 -2.43
C ASP A 41 35.80 37.59 -2.89
N SER A 42 36.02 37.73 -4.20
CA SER A 42 37.35 37.58 -4.81
C SER A 42 38.37 38.62 -4.35
N ARG A 43 37.91 39.72 -3.73
CA ARG A 43 38.74 40.79 -3.19
C ARG A 43 39.40 40.40 -1.87
N ILE A 44 38.83 39.45 -1.14
CA ILE A 44 39.40 38.96 0.12
C ILE A 44 40.56 38.04 -0.21
N LYS A 45 41.76 38.45 0.21
CA LYS A 45 43.00 37.67 0.13
C LYS A 45 43.51 37.40 1.54
N PHE A 46 44.08 36.22 1.73
CA PHE A 46 44.70 35.84 3.00
C PHE A 46 46.21 35.72 2.82
N GLU A 47 46.95 35.98 3.90
CA GLU A 47 48.36 35.62 3.99
C GLU A 47 48.49 34.13 4.35
N GLY A 48 49.38 33.42 3.67
CA GLY A 48 49.67 32.00 3.93
C GLY A 48 49.35 31.06 2.76
N ILE A 49 49.14 29.78 3.08
CA ILE A 49 49.02 28.67 2.10
C ILE A 49 47.78 28.82 1.22
N PHE A 50 46.68 29.35 1.78
CA PHE A 50 45.43 29.58 1.05
C PHE A 50 45.31 31.05 0.70
N LYS A 51 45.39 31.38 -0.60
CA LYS A 51 45.41 32.79 -1.06
C LYS A 51 44.04 33.46 -1.10
N ASP A 52 42.96 32.69 -1.13
CA ASP A 52 41.58 33.18 -1.19
C ASP A 52 40.57 32.21 -0.57
N GLN A 53 39.35 32.70 -0.37
CA GLN A 53 38.24 31.96 0.24
C GLN A 53 37.82 30.73 -0.57
N LYS A 54 37.86 30.80 -1.90
CA LYS A 54 37.54 29.66 -2.77
C LYS A 54 38.49 28.50 -2.49
N THR A 55 39.80 28.78 -2.53
CA THR A 55 40.86 27.79 -2.35
C THR A 55 40.79 27.20 -0.94
N LEU A 56 40.53 28.03 0.07
CA LEU A 56 40.33 27.61 1.46
C LEU A 56 39.18 26.60 1.59
N LEU A 57 37.96 26.98 1.16
CA LEU A 57 36.78 26.13 1.28
C LEU A 57 36.95 24.79 0.53
N ARG A 58 37.57 24.84 -0.65
CA ARG A 58 37.85 23.64 -1.42
C ARG A 58 38.84 22.71 -0.70
N ALA A 59 39.93 23.25 -0.16
CA ALA A 59 40.91 22.45 0.57
C ALA A 59 40.29 21.78 1.81
N PHE A 60 39.46 22.50 2.56
CA PHE A 60 38.76 21.95 3.71
C PHE A 60 37.71 20.90 3.34
N ALA A 61 37.03 21.06 2.20
CA ALA A 61 36.11 20.06 1.68
C ALA A 61 36.85 18.76 1.34
N VAL A 62 37.97 18.85 0.61
CA VAL A 62 38.79 17.70 0.22
C VAL A 62 39.36 16.99 1.45
N ASN A 63 39.88 17.73 2.43
CA ASN A 63 40.40 17.15 3.68
C ASN A 63 39.32 16.37 4.46
N ARG A 64 38.05 16.81 4.38
CA ARG A 64 36.90 16.09 4.96
C ARG A 64 36.33 14.98 4.08
N GLY A 65 36.96 14.69 2.94
CA GLY A 65 36.50 13.67 1.99
C GLY A 65 35.25 14.08 1.21
N TYR A 66 34.89 15.37 1.20
CA TYR A 66 33.75 15.87 0.45
C TYR A 66 34.15 16.20 -0.98
N ARG A 67 33.32 15.77 -1.94
CA ARG A 67 33.42 16.22 -3.32
C ARG A 67 33.06 17.71 -3.37
N CYS A 68 33.89 18.51 -4.03
CA CYS A 68 33.68 19.94 -4.22
C CYS A 68 33.81 20.27 -5.71
N LEU A 69 32.94 21.11 -6.24
CA LEU A 69 33.02 21.56 -7.63
C LEU A 69 34.22 22.50 -7.84
N ASP A 70 34.79 22.47 -9.04
CA ASP A 70 35.87 23.38 -9.45
C ASP A 70 35.36 24.82 -9.64
N SER A 71 34.14 24.95 -10.14
CA SER A 71 33.41 26.20 -10.32
C SER A 71 32.88 26.72 -8.98
N TYR A 72 32.58 28.02 -8.95
CA TYR A 72 32.10 28.73 -7.77
C TYR A 72 31.17 29.87 -8.20
N ILE A 73 30.40 30.41 -7.26
CA ILE A 73 29.57 31.60 -7.48
C ILE A 73 30.18 32.78 -6.74
N SER A 74 30.60 33.80 -7.47
CA SER A 74 31.09 35.07 -6.94
C SER A 74 29.97 35.85 -6.25
N LYS A 75 30.32 36.69 -5.29
CA LYS A 75 29.45 37.74 -4.79
C LYS A 75 29.29 38.83 -5.86
N SER A 76 28.06 39.31 -6.09
CA SER A 76 27.77 40.32 -7.12
C SER A 76 26.75 41.35 -6.63
N PRO A 77 27.11 42.65 -6.54
CA PRO A 77 26.17 43.70 -6.17
C PRO A 77 24.96 43.77 -7.10
N LYS A 78 25.17 43.48 -8.40
CA LYS A 78 24.08 43.44 -9.38
C LYS A 78 23.08 42.33 -9.04
N VAL A 79 23.56 41.13 -8.69
CA VAL A 79 22.68 40.01 -8.31
C VAL A 79 21.96 40.29 -7.00
N GLU A 80 22.64 40.90 -6.01
CA GLU A 80 22.00 41.33 -4.76
C GLU A 80 20.87 42.33 -5.03
N SER A 81 21.05 43.27 -5.96
CA SER A 81 20.03 44.24 -6.34
C SER A 81 18.81 43.64 -7.06
N LEU A 82 18.92 42.43 -7.63
CA LEU A 82 17.79 41.79 -8.34
C LEU A 82 16.63 41.43 -7.41
N ASN A 83 16.91 41.31 -6.10
CA ASN A 83 15.90 41.03 -5.08
C ASN A 83 15.25 42.29 -4.52
N THR A 84 15.80 43.49 -4.83
CA THR A 84 15.34 44.76 -4.29
C THR A 84 14.78 45.62 -5.41
N ASN A 85 13.50 45.46 -5.70
CA ASN A 85 12.77 46.22 -6.73
C ASN A 85 11.36 46.61 -6.24
N PRO A 86 10.75 47.64 -6.86
CA PRO A 86 9.42 48.13 -6.48
C PRO A 86 8.32 47.05 -6.58
N ASP A 87 8.50 46.07 -7.47
CA ASP A 87 7.52 45.01 -7.71
C ASP A 87 7.59 43.89 -6.65
N GLY A 88 8.59 43.89 -5.77
CA GLY A 88 8.82 42.86 -4.76
C GLY A 88 9.13 41.47 -5.33
N LYS A 89 9.54 41.37 -6.60
CA LYS A 89 9.79 40.11 -7.30
C LYS A 89 11.25 39.70 -7.24
N ILE A 90 11.54 38.40 -7.30
CA ILE A 90 12.92 37.92 -7.48
C ILE A 90 13.20 37.82 -8.98
N TYR A 91 14.07 38.70 -9.49
CA TYR A 91 14.46 38.66 -10.91
C TYR A 91 15.53 37.58 -11.17
N PRO A 92 15.34 36.67 -12.15
CA PRO A 92 16.30 35.61 -12.40
C PRO A 92 17.64 36.12 -12.94
N ILE A 93 18.75 35.56 -12.44
CA ILE A 93 20.12 35.84 -12.91
C ILE A 93 20.25 35.57 -14.42
N LEU A 94 19.63 34.50 -14.91
CA LEU A 94 19.68 34.05 -16.30
C LEU A 94 19.21 35.12 -17.31
N THR A 95 18.29 35.99 -16.89
CA THR A 95 17.70 37.02 -17.74
C THR A 95 18.15 38.43 -17.36
N HIS A 96 18.31 38.73 -16.06
CA HIS A 96 18.48 40.09 -15.56
C HIS A 96 19.92 40.43 -15.09
N ALA A 97 20.83 39.45 -15.08
CA ALA A 97 22.26 39.65 -14.78
C ALA A 97 23.18 39.17 -15.92
N ARG A 98 22.67 39.17 -17.16
CA ARG A 98 23.48 38.88 -18.35
C ARG A 98 24.69 39.83 -18.40
N GLY A 99 25.85 39.29 -18.74
CA GLY A 99 27.12 40.04 -18.76
C GLY A 99 27.84 40.13 -17.42
N THR A 100 27.26 39.65 -16.32
CA THR A 100 27.97 39.52 -15.03
C THR A 100 28.79 38.23 -14.97
N GLU A 101 29.85 38.20 -14.14
CA GLU A 101 30.63 37.00 -13.88
C GLU A 101 29.74 35.85 -13.34
N VAL A 102 28.80 36.18 -12.45
CA VAL A 102 27.86 35.21 -11.88
C VAL A 102 27.02 34.53 -12.95
N HIS A 103 26.54 35.26 -13.96
CA HIS A 103 25.82 34.65 -15.07
C HIS A 103 26.70 33.61 -15.80
N SER A 104 27.96 33.94 -16.08
CA SER A 104 28.91 33.02 -16.72
C SER A 104 29.20 31.79 -15.85
N GLN A 105 29.34 31.97 -14.53
CA GLN A 105 29.54 30.87 -13.58
C GLN A 105 28.34 29.92 -13.52
N PHE A 106 27.11 30.43 -13.52
CA PHE A 106 25.91 29.60 -13.61
C PHE A 106 25.88 28.79 -14.91
N MET A 107 26.29 29.38 -16.04
CA MET A 107 26.38 28.67 -17.31
C MET A 107 27.45 27.57 -17.28
N GLU A 108 28.60 27.81 -16.65
CA GLU A 108 29.66 26.80 -16.46
C GLU A 108 29.16 25.63 -15.61
N ILE A 109 28.60 25.92 -14.43
CA ILE A 109 28.03 24.91 -13.52
C ILE A 109 26.95 24.09 -14.24
N THR A 110 26.09 24.74 -15.04
CA THR A 110 25.05 24.05 -15.80
C THR A 110 25.65 23.08 -16.83
N ARG A 111 26.66 23.51 -17.59
CA ARG A 111 27.33 22.63 -18.57
C ARG A 111 28.01 21.44 -17.91
N ASP A 112 28.54 21.60 -16.71
CA ASP A 112 29.19 20.52 -15.98
C ASP A 112 28.18 19.52 -15.43
N ILE A 113 27.06 20.00 -14.91
CA ILE A 113 25.96 19.14 -14.46
C ILE A 113 25.38 18.36 -15.65
N LEU A 114 25.08 19.03 -16.77
CA LEU A 114 24.51 18.39 -17.96
C LEU A 114 25.46 17.32 -18.51
N ARG A 115 26.76 17.63 -18.64
CA ARG A 115 27.78 16.62 -19.02
C ARG A 115 27.81 15.44 -18.06
N SER A 116 27.66 15.66 -16.75
CA SER A 116 27.56 14.56 -15.80
C SER A 116 26.28 13.74 -15.97
N VAL A 117 25.18 14.32 -16.42
CA VAL A 117 23.93 13.60 -16.68
C VAL A 117 24.07 12.78 -17.96
N ASP A 118 24.58 13.39 -19.04
CA ASP A 118 24.76 12.74 -20.35
C ASP A 118 25.72 11.54 -20.29
N THR A 119 26.71 11.58 -19.38
CA THR A 119 27.67 10.48 -19.17
C THR A 119 27.18 9.42 -18.19
N THR A 120 26.04 9.64 -17.52
CA THR A 120 25.45 8.65 -16.61
C THR A 120 24.47 7.78 -17.41
N GLU A 121 24.89 6.57 -17.77
CA GLU A 121 24.06 5.62 -18.56
C GLU A 121 22.68 5.40 -17.93
N GLU A 122 22.62 5.21 -16.62
CA GLU A 122 21.37 4.99 -15.90
C GLU A 122 21.31 5.81 -14.62
N THR A 123 20.47 6.84 -14.64
CA THR A 123 20.28 7.71 -13.48
C THR A 123 19.40 7.01 -12.42
N ARG A 124 19.54 7.40 -11.15
CA ARG A 124 18.67 6.92 -10.06
C ARG A 124 17.21 7.29 -10.31
N SER A 125 16.91 8.41 -10.96
CA SER A 125 15.52 8.74 -11.33
C SER A 125 14.97 7.77 -12.38
N CYS A 126 15.78 7.37 -13.38
CA CYS A 126 15.41 6.28 -14.30
C CYS A 126 15.17 4.96 -13.56
N LEU A 127 16.07 4.56 -12.67
CA LEU A 127 15.90 3.35 -11.84
C LEU A 127 14.64 3.40 -10.98
N TYR A 128 14.37 4.54 -10.35
CA TYR A 128 13.18 4.74 -9.54
C TYR A 128 11.90 4.66 -10.38
N HIS A 129 11.92 5.23 -11.59
CA HIS A 129 10.79 5.11 -12.52
C HIS A 129 10.56 3.67 -12.95
N LYS A 130 11.61 2.91 -13.32
CA LYS A 130 11.51 1.48 -13.62
C LYS A 130 10.92 0.69 -12.44
N TRP A 131 11.40 0.95 -11.22
CA TRP A 131 10.85 0.33 -10.01
C TRP A 131 9.37 0.66 -9.79
N LEU A 132 8.94 1.90 -10.05
CA LEU A 132 7.52 2.27 -9.97
C LEU A 132 6.68 1.48 -10.97
N LEU A 133 7.13 1.37 -12.22
CA LEU A 133 6.44 0.60 -13.26
C LEU A 133 6.37 -0.90 -12.93
N GLU A 134 7.46 -1.48 -12.43
CA GLU A 134 7.49 -2.87 -11.97
C GLU A 134 6.54 -3.08 -10.80
N LYS A 135 6.51 -2.14 -9.84
CA LYS A 135 5.61 -2.19 -8.71
C LYS A 135 4.14 -2.13 -9.15
N GLU A 136 3.80 -1.24 -10.08
CA GLU A 136 2.46 -1.15 -10.67
C GLU A 136 2.09 -2.42 -11.45
N SER A 137 3.04 -2.98 -12.20
CA SER A 137 2.85 -4.23 -12.94
C SER A 137 2.54 -5.39 -11.99
N ARG A 138 3.31 -5.53 -10.89
CA ARG A 138 3.04 -6.55 -9.86
C ARG A 138 1.68 -6.36 -9.19
N LYS A 139 1.27 -5.11 -8.92
CA LYS A 139 -0.07 -4.82 -8.39
C LYS A 139 -1.17 -5.27 -9.35
N LYS A 140 -0.99 -4.99 -10.64
CA LYS A 140 -1.92 -5.41 -11.70
C LYS A 140 -1.97 -6.93 -11.84
N GLU A 141 -0.83 -7.60 -11.89
CA GLU A 141 -0.75 -9.07 -11.93
C GLU A 141 -1.44 -9.71 -10.72
N SER A 142 -1.16 -9.21 -9.51
CA SER A 142 -1.81 -9.69 -8.28
C SER A 142 -3.33 -9.47 -8.30
N TYR A 143 -3.80 -8.34 -8.85
CA TYR A 143 -5.23 -8.08 -9.05
C TYR A 143 -5.85 -9.07 -10.04
N LEU A 144 -5.23 -9.26 -11.22
CA LEU A 144 -5.73 -10.19 -12.24
C LEU A 144 -5.77 -11.64 -11.72
N ALA A 145 -4.74 -12.09 -11.01
CA ALA A 145 -4.72 -13.42 -10.41
C ALA A 145 -5.83 -13.64 -9.36
N ARG A 146 -6.25 -12.56 -8.68
CA ARG A 146 -7.40 -12.60 -7.75
C ARG A 146 -8.73 -12.64 -8.49
N LEU A 147 -8.83 -11.91 -9.61
CA LEU A 147 -10.02 -11.86 -10.46
C LEU A 147 -10.25 -13.19 -11.20
N GLU A 148 -9.20 -13.80 -11.75
CA GLU A 148 -9.26 -15.09 -12.45
C GLU A 148 -9.64 -16.25 -11.51
N GLY A 149 -9.29 -16.16 -10.23
CA GLY A 149 -9.56 -17.18 -9.23
C GLY A 149 -10.93 -17.09 -8.56
N LEU A 150 -11.86 -16.27 -9.08
CA LEU A 150 -13.21 -16.12 -8.51
C LEU A 150 -14.15 -17.21 -9.02
N ALA A 151 -15.00 -17.73 -8.14
CA ALA A 151 -16.13 -18.54 -8.54
C ALA A 151 -17.07 -17.77 -9.49
N GLU A 152 -17.50 -18.39 -10.58
CA GLU A 152 -18.44 -17.80 -11.55
C GLU A 152 -19.89 -17.73 -11.02
N ARG A 153 -20.19 -18.54 -10.00
CA ARG A 153 -21.53 -18.75 -9.44
C ARG A 153 -21.56 -18.42 -7.96
N CYS A 154 -22.72 -18.00 -7.48
CA CYS A 154 -22.96 -17.89 -6.05
C CYS A 154 -23.07 -19.30 -5.46
N HIS A 155 -22.18 -19.72 -4.56
CA HIS A 155 -22.21 -21.07 -3.96
C HIS A 155 -23.40 -21.35 -3.05
N ILE A 156 -24.24 -20.35 -2.76
CA ILE A 156 -25.49 -20.57 -2.01
C ILE A 156 -26.67 -20.89 -2.94
N CYS A 157 -26.76 -20.25 -4.11
CA CYS A 157 -27.93 -20.38 -5.00
C CYS A 157 -27.62 -20.97 -6.39
N GLY A 158 -26.35 -21.19 -6.73
CA GLY A 158 -25.89 -21.75 -8.01
C GLY A 158 -26.04 -20.83 -9.24
N SER A 159 -26.69 -19.68 -9.09
CA SER A 159 -26.87 -18.70 -10.17
C SER A 159 -25.54 -18.07 -10.59
N LEU A 160 -25.39 -17.78 -11.88
CA LEU A 160 -24.23 -17.08 -12.42
C LEU A 160 -24.18 -15.65 -11.86
N LEU A 161 -23.02 -15.27 -11.34
CA LEU A 161 -22.83 -13.94 -10.76
C LEU A 161 -22.84 -12.85 -11.84
N SER A 162 -22.54 -13.18 -13.10
CA SER A 162 -22.60 -12.28 -14.25
C SER A 162 -24.02 -11.85 -14.62
N GLU A 163 -25.03 -12.64 -14.28
CA GLU A 163 -26.44 -12.36 -14.61
C GLU A 163 -27.09 -11.36 -13.64
N LYS A 164 -26.53 -11.21 -12.42
CA LYS A 164 -27.04 -10.31 -11.37
C LYS A 164 -25.89 -9.58 -10.66
N PRO A 165 -25.16 -8.67 -11.35
CA PRO A 165 -24.00 -8.01 -10.76
C PRO A 165 -24.36 -7.15 -9.55
N GLU A 166 -25.50 -6.45 -9.57
CA GLU A 166 -26.02 -5.64 -8.46
C GLU A 166 -26.38 -6.41 -7.19
N GLY A 167 -26.53 -7.75 -7.28
CA GLY A 167 -26.86 -8.58 -6.11
C GLY A 167 -25.64 -8.95 -5.26
N ARG A 168 -24.42 -8.69 -5.73
CA ARG A 168 -23.17 -9.11 -5.09
C ARG A 168 -22.85 -8.20 -3.90
N SER A 169 -23.24 -8.60 -2.71
CA SER A 169 -23.04 -7.80 -1.48
C SER A 169 -21.99 -8.38 -0.53
N PHE A 170 -21.48 -9.57 -0.83
CA PHE A 170 -20.49 -10.23 0.01
C PHE A 170 -19.38 -10.86 -0.83
N TYR A 171 -18.14 -10.80 -0.33
CA TYR A 171 -16.99 -11.53 -0.83
C TYR A 171 -16.61 -12.62 0.17
N TYR A 172 -16.34 -13.84 -0.28
CA TYR A 172 -15.85 -14.90 0.59
C TYR A 172 -14.46 -15.37 0.16
N GLU A 173 -13.67 -15.84 1.12
CA GLU A 173 -12.37 -16.48 0.88
C GLU A 173 -12.07 -17.53 1.96
N THR A 174 -11.56 -18.69 1.54
CA THR A 174 -11.09 -19.75 2.44
C THR A 174 -9.74 -19.43 3.06
N SER A 175 -9.43 -20.06 4.20
CA SER A 175 -8.18 -19.88 4.95
C SER A 175 -6.92 -20.11 4.11
N ASP A 176 -6.98 -21.05 3.17
CA ASP A 176 -5.91 -21.40 2.23
C ASP A 176 -6.02 -20.69 0.87
N ARG A 177 -7.05 -19.85 0.69
CA ARG A 177 -7.36 -19.11 -0.54
C ARG A 177 -7.63 -19.98 -1.77
N ALA A 178 -7.90 -21.27 -1.58
CA ALA A 178 -8.23 -22.18 -2.66
C ALA A 178 -9.61 -21.89 -3.28
N ALA A 179 -10.56 -21.42 -2.46
CA ALA A 179 -11.88 -21.00 -2.95
C ALA A 179 -12.18 -19.56 -2.50
N ARG A 180 -12.74 -18.79 -3.43
CA ARG A 180 -13.11 -17.38 -3.24
C ARG A 180 -14.10 -16.94 -4.31
N GLY A 181 -14.89 -15.94 -4.00
CA GLY A 181 -15.90 -15.44 -4.93
C GLY A 181 -16.87 -14.47 -4.27
N PHE A 182 -17.91 -14.11 -5.00
CA PHE A 182 -18.98 -13.26 -4.47
C PHE A 182 -20.21 -14.08 -4.12
N LEU A 183 -20.97 -13.60 -3.14
CA LEU A 183 -22.26 -14.14 -2.72
C LEU A 183 -23.32 -13.05 -2.82
N HIS A 184 -24.54 -13.47 -3.16
CA HIS A 184 -25.66 -12.56 -3.17
C HIS A 184 -26.06 -12.13 -1.74
N GLY A 185 -26.41 -10.86 -1.55
CA GLY A 185 -26.81 -10.32 -0.25
C GLY A 185 -27.98 -11.07 0.39
N ASP A 186 -28.98 -11.39 -0.42
CA ASP A 186 -30.16 -12.16 -0.01
C ASP A 186 -29.80 -13.59 0.40
N CYS A 187 -28.86 -14.22 -0.33
CA CYS A 187 -28.43 -15.58 -0.05
C CYS A 187 -27.76 -15.69 1.32
N VAL A 188 -26.85 -14.75 1.62
CA VAL A 188 -26.15 -14.71 2.91
C VAL A 188 -27.13 -14.40 4.05
N SER A 189 -28.00 -13.41 3.87
CA SER A 189 -28.95 -13.00 4.91
C SER A 189 -29.93 -14.13 5.25
N ASP A 190 -30.43 -14.85 4.25
CA ASP A 190 -31.31 -15.99 4.43
C ASP A 190 -30.62 -17.17 5.11
N MET A 191 -29.42 -17.49 4.65
CA MET A 191 -28.61 -18.57 5.23
C MET A 191 -28.33 -18.30 6.71
N LEU A 192 -27.92 -17.08 7.06
CA LEU A 192 -27.68 -16.70 8.45
C LEU A 192 -28.98 -16.68 9.27
N CYS A 193 -30.10 -16.24 8.68
CA CYS A 193 -31.39 -16.24 9.37
C CYS A 193 -31.85 -17.66 9.72
N SER A 194 -31.78 -18.60 8.77
CA SER A 194 -32.15 -20.00 9.03
C SER A 194 -31.17 -20.67 9.98
N THR A 195 -29.87 -20.46 9.79
CA THR A 195 -28.82 -21.12 10.59
C THR A 195 -28.79 -20.62 12.05
N LEU A 196 -28.98 -19.32 12.28
CA LEU A 196 -28.85 -18.73 13.63
C LEU A 196 -30.14 -18.70 14.44
N TYR A 197 -31.29 -18.74 13.77
CA TYR A 197 -32.60 -18.55 14.41
C TYR A 197 -33.62 -19.66 14.07
N GLY A 198 -33.29 -20.59 13.16
CA GLY A 198 -34.24 -21.61 12.71
C GLY A 198 -35.44 -21.04 11.93
N LEU A 199 -35.36 -19.78 11.48
CA LEU A 199 -36.47 -19.09 10.81
C LEU A 199 -36.35 -19.25 9.30
N THR A 200 -37.45 -19.66 8.66
CA THR A 200 -37.55 -19.81 7.21
C THR A 200 -38.62 -18.87 6.65
N SER A 201 -38.75 -18.76 5.33
CA SER A 201 -39.76 -17.92 4.68
C SER A 201 -41.21 -18.25 5.04
N ARG A 202 -41.45 -19.39 5.71
CA ARG A 202 -42.77 -19.81 6.21
C ARG A 202 -43.06 -19.31 7.64
N SER A 203 -42.08 -18.76 8.34
CA SER A 203 -42.23 -18.28 9.72
C SER A 203 -42.72 -16.82 9.75
N ASP A 204 -43.69 -16.51 10.60
CA ASP A 204 -44.26 -15.15 10.70
C ASP A 204 -43.22 -14.07 11.05
N ALA A 205 -42.21 -14.42 11.87
CA ALA A 205 -41.15 -13.51 12.30
C ALA A 205 -39.99 -13.36 11.29
N TYR A 206 -40.00 -14.11 10.18
CA TYR A 206 -38.86 -14.23 9.27
C TYR A 206 -38.45 -12.90 8.62
N THR A 207 -39.41 -12.10 8.15
CA THR A 207 -39.10 -10.84 7.47
C THR A 207 -38.35 -9.87 8.38
N ALA A 208 -38.80 -9.71 9.62
CA ALA A 208 -38.16 -8.84 10.61
C ALA A 208 -36.76 -9.37 11.00
N ALA A 209 -36.65 -10.68 11.25
CA ALA A 209 -35.37 -11.31 11.58
C ALA A 209 -34.35 -11.19 10.44
N ARG A 210 -34.77 -11.46 9.20
CA ARG A 210 -33.93 -11.33 8.01
C ARG A 210 -33.41 -9.91 7.82
N MET A 211 -34.25 -8.89 8.03
CA MET A 211 -33.81 -7.49 7.94
C MET A 211 -32.74 -7.14 9.00
N ALA A 212 -32.92 -7.61 10.24
CA ALA A 212 -31.95 -7.40 11.30
C ALA A 212 -30.61 -8.12 11.00
N VAL A 213 -30.68 -9.35 10.50
CA VAL A 213 -29.51 -10.13 10.08
C VAL A 213 -28.78 -9.46 8.93
N ALA A 214 -29.49 -9.02 7.89
CA ALA A 214 -28.90 -8.33 6.73
C ALA A 214 -28.15 -7.06 7.15
N ASN A 215 -28.75 -6.25 8.02
CA ASN A 215 -28.12 -5.03 8.53
C ASN A 215 -26.86 -5.33 9.35
N ASN A 216 -26.89 -6.36 10.20
CA ASN A 216 -25.71 -6.78 10.96
C ASN A 216 -24.60 -7.34 10.05
N ALA A 217 -24.95 -8.27 9.15
CA ALA A 217 -24.01 -8.91 8.23
C ALA A 217 -23.32 -7.88 7.32
N GLY A 218 -24.01 -6.79 6.94
CA GLY A 218 -23.42 -5.69 6.15
C GLY A 218 -22.31 -4.91 6.86
N ARG A 219 -22.02 -5.16 8.15
CA ARG A 219 -21.08 -4.38 8.97
C ARG A 219 -20.00 -5.21 9.63
N VAL A 220 -20.08 -6.54 9.55
CA VAL A 220 -19.20 -7.47 10.26
C VAL A 220 -18.69 -8.55 9.31
N VAL A 221 -17.50 -9.07 9.60
CA VAL A 221 -16.94 -10.24 8.91
C VAL A 221 -17.48 -11.50 9.59
N SER A 222 -18.10 -12.40 8.83
CA SER A 222 -18.58 -13.69 9.34
C SER A 222 -17.54 -14.77 9.08
N LEU A 223 -17.20 -15.54 10.11
CA LEU A 223 -16.35 -16.73 10.02
C LEU A 223 -17.22 -17.98 10.12
N LEU A 224 -16.99 -18.92 9.21
CA LEU A 224 -17.59 -20.24 9.19
C LEU A 224 -16.46 -21.28 9.31
N ALA A 225 -16.29 -21.85 10.50
CA ALA A 225 -15.26 -22.85 10.79
C ALA A 225 -15.91 -24.19 11.18
N PRO A 226 -16.12 -25.11 10.22
CA PRO A 226 -16.64 -26.44 10.52
C PRO A 226 -15.62 -27.23 11.37
N ARG A 227 -16.12 -27.98 12.35
CA ARG A 227 -15.35 -28.85 13.24
C ARG A 227 -16.04 -30.19 13.37
N LEU A 228 -15.24 -31.24 13.49
CA LEU A 228 -15.70 -32.57 13.82
C LEU A 228 -15.54 -32.78 15.33
N GLU A 229 -16.64 -33.00 16.05
CA GLU A 229 -16.63 -33.29 17.48
C GLU A 229 -17.19 -34.71 17.68
N GLY A 230 -16.29 -35.68 17.82
CA GLY A 230 -16.66 -37.10 17.83
C GLY A 230 -17.17 -37.56 16.45
N SER A 231 -18.45 -37.94 16.37
CA SER A 231 -19.14 -38.35 15.13
C SER A 231 -20.11 -37.30 14.60
N GLU A 232 -20.18 -36.11 15.21
CA GLU A 232 -21.10 -35.04 14.81
C GLU A 232 -20.34 -33.84 14.27
N ASN A 233 -20.87 -33.23 13.21
CA ASN A 233 -20.34 -31.98 12.69
C ASN A 233 -20.96 -30.79 13.43
N ARG A 234 -20.09 -29.85 13.84
CA ARG A 234 -20.49 -28.57 14.42
C ARG A 234 -19.84 -27.43 13.63
N LEU A 235 -20.45 -26.25 13.67
CA LEU A 235 -19.91 -25.04 13.09
C LEU A 235 -19.55 -24.05 14.20
N ASP A 236 -18.27 -23.69 14.30
CA ASP A 236 -17.82 -22.54 15.09
C ASP A 236 -18.07 -21.27 14.25
N TYR A 237 -19.22 -20.64 14.48
CA TYR A 237 -19.59 -19.38 13.85
C TYR A 237 -19.08 -18.21 14.68
N ARG A 238 -18.30 -17.32 14.05
CA ARG A 238 -17.81 -16.10 14.71
C ARG A 238 -18.09 -14.87 13.87
N GLN A 239 -18.23 -13.72 14.53
CA GLN A 239 -18.28 -12.42 13.87
C GLN A 239 -17.09 -11.58 14.32
N PHE A 240 -16.50 -10.85 13.38
CA PHE A 240 -15.39 -9.94 13.62
C PHE A 240 -15.71 -8.55 13.12
N SER A 241 -15.16 -7.54 13.77
CA SER A 241 -15.12 -6.19 13.21
C SER A 241 -14.24 -6.17 11.96
N MET A 242 -14.38 -5.13 11.13
CA MET A 242 -13.47 -4.91 9.99
C MET A 242 -12.01 -4.69 10.42
N GLY A 243 -11.76 -4.45 11.72
CA GLY A 243 -10.43 -4.36 12.31
C GLY A 243 -9.84 -5.70 12.77
N GLY A 244 -10.63 -6.78 12.77
CA GLY A 244 -10.21 -8.13 13.21
C GLY A 244 -10.47 -8.43 14.68
N GLU A 245 -11.26 -7.62 15.38
CA GLU A 245 -11.69 -7.89 16.77
C GLU A 245 -12.90 -8.82 16.79
N GLN A 246 -12.87 -9.87 17.61
CA GLN A 246 -13.99 -10.81 17.75
C GLN A 246 -15.17 -10.16 18.49
N LEU A 247 -16.33 -10.14 17.86
CA LEU A 247 -17.57 -9.55 18.39
C LEU A 247 -18.54 -10.61 18.94
N LEU A 248 -18.59 -11.77 18.29
CA LEU A 248 -19.54 -12.84 18.61
C LEU A 248 -18.91 -14.20 18.34
N ARG A 249 -19.28 -15.20 19.14
CA ARG A 249 -19.02 -16.62 18.90
C ARG A 249 -20.27 -17.44 19.22
N LYS A 250 -20.61 -18.41 18.37
CA LYS A 250 -21.70 -19.37 18.54
C LYS A 250 -21.28 -20.74 17.99
N ASP A 251 -21.60 -21.78 18.73
CA ASP A 251 -21.48 -23.16 18.26
C ASP A 251 -22.83 -23.64 17.74
N ILE A 252 -22.85 -24.08 16.49
CA ILE A 252 -24.07 -24.45 15.77
C ILE A 252 -23.98 -25.93 15.40
N GLU A 253 -25.03 -26.68 15.73
CA GLU A 253 -25.12 -28.10 15.37
C GLU A 253 -25.43 -28.23 13.88
N MET A 254 -24.80 -29.19 13.21
CA MET A 254 -25.04 -29.49 11.81
C MET A 254 -25.56 -30.93 11.65
N PRO A 255 -26.79 -31.22 12.14
CA PRO A 255 -27.38 -32.54 12.01
C PRO A 255 -27.57 -32.90 10.52
N GLY A 256 -27.35 -34.17 10.18
CA GLY A 256 -27.57 -34.66 8.82
C GLY A 256 -26.53 -34.22 7.77
N PHE A 257 -25.52 -33.43 8.15
CA PHE A 257 -24.51 -32.94 7.21
C PHE A 257 -23.75 -34.07 6.51
N ASP A 258 -23.27 -35.08 7.26
CA ASP A 258 -22.55 -36.23 6.70
C ASP A 258 -23.45 -37.20 5.94
N SER A 259 -24.75 -37.26 6.28
CA SER A 259 -25.72 -38.13 5.60
C SER A 259 -26.33 -37.48 4.36
N GLY A 260 -26.00 -36.21 4.07
CA GLY A 260 -26.60 -35.47 2.96
C GLY A 260 -28.10 -35.22 3.15
N GLU A 261 -28.57 -35.20 4.40
CA GLU A 261 -29.95 -34.93 4.73
C GLU A 261 -30.21 -33.42 4.67
N PHE A 262 -31.06 -33.04 3.72
CA PHE A 262 -31.53 -31.67 3.55
C PHE A 262 -32.87 -31.51 4.27
N ASP A 263 -32.83 -30.92 5.47
CA ASP A 263 -34.01 -30.64 6.29
C ASP A 263 -34.71 -29.32 5.89
N GLY A 264 -34.12 -28.57 4.94
CA GLY A 264 -34.62 -27.28 4.49
C GLY A 264 -34.11 -26.09 5.31
N VAL A 265 -33.55 -26.32 6.51
CA VAL A 265 -33.10 -25.26 7.42
C VAL A 265 -31.63 -24.94 7.20
N HIS A 266 -30.78 -25.97 7.08
CA HIS A 266 -29.33 -25.80 6.95
C HIS A 266 -28.79 -25.98 5.51
N ASP A 267 -29.64 -26.34 4.56
CA ASP A 267 -29.28 -26.65 3.17
C ASP A 267 -28.35 -25.62 2.53
N ARG A 268 -28.65 -24.33 2.71
CA ARG A 268 -27.85 -23.23 2.13
C ARG A 268 -26.46 -23.11 2.73
N LEU A 269 -26.33 -23.37 4.03
CA LEU A 269 -25.04 -23.41 4.71
C LEU A 269 -24.25 -24.61 4.19
N TYR A 270 -24.88 -25.78 4.07
CA TYR A 270 -24.24 -27.01 3.65
C TYR A 270 -23.73 -26.91 2.20
N LEU A 271 -24.50 -26.30 1.30
CA LEU A 271 -24.06 -25.99 -0.06
C LEU A 271 -22.82 -25.10 -0.07
N LEU A 272 -22.83 -24.00 0.69
CA LEU A 272 -21.66 -23.11 0.77
C LEU A 272 -20.42 -23.84 1.31
N LEU A 273 -20.56 -24.63 2.37
CA LEU A 273 -19.45 -25.38 2.95
C LEU A 273 -18.93 -26.47 2.00
N ASN A 274 -19.81 -27.19 1.32
CA ASN A 274 -19.39 -28.23 0.37
C ASN A 274 -18.69 -27.64 -0.85
N GLU A 275 -19.21 -26.56 -1.42
CA GLU A 275 -18.58 -25.91 -2.57
C GLU A 275 -17.25 -25.24 -2.19
N ALA A 276 -17.17 -24.58 -1.03
CA ALA A 276 -15.98 -23.82 -0.64
C ALA A 276 -14.93 -24.65 0.11
N LEU A 277 -15.32 -25.64 0.92
CA LEU A 277 -14.45 -26.35 1.86
C LEU A 277 -14.40 -27.87 1.63
N SER A 278 -14.96 -28.40 0.54
CA SER A 278 -14.80 -29.82 0.20
C SER A 278 -13.31 -30.22 0.12
N GLY A 279 -13.02 -31.37 0.70
CA GLY A 279 -11.73 -32.04 0.67
C GLY A 279 -11.81 -33.34 -0.14
N PHE A 280 -10.86 -34.25 0.13
CA PHE A 280 -10.86 -35.56 -0.51
C PHE A 280 -11.99 -36.44 0.05
N GLU A 281 -12.55 -37.30 -0.81
CA GLU A 281 -13.61 -38.27 -0.47
C GLU A 281 -14.92 -37.67 0.06
N GLY A 282 -15.23 -36.42 -0.30
CA GLY A 282 -16.51 -35.77 0.04
C GLY A 282 -16.60 -35.25 1.48
N LYS A 283 -15.51 -35.29 2.25
CA LYS A 283 -15.44 -34.71 3.60
C LYS A 283 -14.98 -33.26 3.54
N LEU A 284 -15.36 -32.45 4.54
CA LEU A 284 -14.82 -31.10 4.70
C LEU A 284 -13.32 -31.14 5.06
N ARG A 285 -12.58 -30.16 4.56
CA ARG A 285 -11.15 -29.99 4.88
C ARG A 285 -10.96 -29.69 6.37
N GLN A 286 -10.22 -30.55 7.06
CA GLN A 286 -9.89 -30.38 8.49
C GLN A 286 -9.07 -29.11 8.71
N GLY A 287 -9.48 -28.28 9.69
CA GLY A 287 -8.88 -26.98 9.97
C GLY A 287 -9.14 -25.90 8.91
N GLY A 288 -9.89 -26.23 7.86
CA GLY A 288 -10.36 -25.27 6.86
C GLY A 288 -11.49 -24.41 7.41
N TRP A 289 -11.42 -23.11 7.15
CA TRP A 289 -12.50 -22.17 7.47
C TRP A 289 -12.68 -21.20 6.31
N LEU A 290 -13.86 -20.61 6.21
CA LEU A 290 -14.11 -19.51 5.28
C LEU A 290 -14.56 -18.25 6.00
N SER A 291 -14.16 -17.11 5.44
CA SER A 291 -14.54 -15.78 5.92
C SER A 291 -15.39 -15.09 4.87
N VAL A 292 -16.45 -14.41 5.30
CA VAL A 292 -17.42 -13.70 4.46
C VAL A 292 -17.39 -12.22 4.85
N TYR A 293 -17.00 -11.38 3.90
CA TYR A 293 -16.82 -9.94 4.05
C TYR A 293 -17.95 -9.18 3.37
N PRO A 294 -18.55 -8.18 4.03
CA PRO A 294 -19.45 -7.27 3.34
C PRO A 294 -18.66 -6.43 2.32
N VAL A 295 -19.24 -6.21 1.15
CA VAL A 295 -18.68 -5.35 0.10
C VAL A 295 -19.72 -4.34 -0.39
N ASP A 296 -19.26 -3.28 -1.03
CA ASP A 296 -20.15 -2.30 -1.66
C ASP A 296 -20.83 -2.93 -2.89
N PRO A 297 -22.16 -3.09 -2.92
CA PRO A 297 -22.87 -3.67 -4.07
C PRO A 297 -22.73 -2.83 -5.34
N ALA A 298 -22.45 -1.53 -5.25
CA ALA A 298 -22.22 -0.68 -6.41
C ALA A 298 -20.87 -0.96 -7.08
N ASN A 299 -19.89 -1.47 -6.33
CA ASN A 299 -18.57 -1.83 -6.83
C ASN A 299 -17.95 -2.99 -6.02
N PRO A 300 -18.48 -4.22 -6.15
CA PRO A 300 -18.06 -5.34 -5.32
C PRO A 300 -16.60 -5.74 -5.57
N GLU A 301 -16.12 -5.57 -6.79
CA GLU A 301 -14.74 -5.89 -7.20
C GLU A 301 -13.70 -4.97 -6.55
N ALA A 302 -14.11 -3.83 -5.98
CA ALA A 302 -13.21 -2.93 -5.26
C ALA A 302 -12.45 -3.64 -4.12
N VAL A 303 -13.08 -4.65 -3.51
CA VAL A 303 -12.50 -5.46 -2.44
C VAL A 303 -11.21 -6.19 -2.89
N LEU A 304 -11.07 -6.44 -4.19
CA LEU A 304 -9.91 -7.10 -4.79
C LEU A 304 -8.77 -6.13 -5.08
N HIS A 305 -8.96 -4.81 -4.99
CA HIS A 305 -7.83 -3.88 -5.09
C HIS A 305 -6.86 -4.05 -3.91
N GLU A 306 -5.59 -3.75 -4.14
CA GLU A 306 -4.52 -4.01 -3.16
C GLU A 306 -4.80 -3.41 -1.77
N ASP A 307 -5.31 -2.18 -1.72
CA ASP A 307 -5.51 -1.46 -0.46
C ASP A 307 -6.63 -2.08 0.38
N TYR A 308 -7.75 -2.48 -0.24
CA TYR A 308 -8.84 -3.18 0.45
C TYR A 308 -8.47 -4.62 0.80
N TYR A 309 -7.80 -5.31 -0.11
CA TYR A 309 -7.44 -6.71 0.11
C TYR A 309 -6.39 -6.89 1.22
N LYS A 310 -5.52 -5.90 1.45
CA LYS A 310 -4.64 -5.88 2.65
C LYS A 310 -5.44 -5.91 3.95
N ILE A 311 -6.63 -5.31 3.98
CA ILE A 311 -7.52 -5.34 5.16
C ILE A 311 -8.02 -6.78 5.36
N ILE A 312 -8.46 -7.46 4.30
CA ILE A 312 -8.85 -8.88 4.35
C ILE A 312 -7.71 -9.72 4.92
N GLN A 313 -6.50 -9.57 4.38
CA GLN A 313 -5.33 -10.33 4.85
C GLN A 313 -5.03 -10.09 6.33
N LYS A 314 -5.13 -8.83 6.79
CA LYS A 314 -4.92 -8.48 8.20
C LYS A 314 -5.99 -9.13 9.09
N VAL A 315 -7.26 -9.13 8.66
CA VAL A 315 -8.36 -9.76 9.39
C VAL A 315 -8.17 -11.28 9.44
N GLN A 316 -7.84 -11.93 8.32
CA GLN A 316 -7.54 -13.36 8.27
C GLN A 316 -6.38 -13.76 9.19
N GLN A 317 -5.33 -12.93 9.28
CA GLN A 317 -4.23 -13.13 10.23
C GLN A 317 -4.67 -12.98 11.69
N SER A 318 -5.66 -12.13 11.98
CA SER A 318 -6.26 -12.03 13.31
C SER A 318 -7.08 -13.29 13.63
N ILE A 319 -7.96 -13.68 12.71
CA ILE A 319 -8.78 -14.90 12.81
C ILE A 319 -7.91 -16.13 13.06
N SER A 320 -6.82 -16.30 12.29
CA SER A 320 -5.93 -17.46 12.42
C SER A 320 -5.32 -17.56 13.81
N ARG A 321 -4.86 -16.42 14.36
CA ARG A 321 -4.30 -16.37 15.73
C ARG A 321 -5.36 -16.70 16.78
N ASP A 322 -6.57 -16.18 16.63
CA ASP A 322 -7.66 -16.44 17.58
C ASP A 322 -8.13 -17.91 17.53
N LEU A 323 -8.03 -18.56 16.36
CA LEU A 323 -8.32 -19.99 16.20
C LEU A 323 -7.22 -20.88 16.79
N GLU A 324 -5.94 -20.51 16.67
CA GLU A 324 -4.81 -21.26 17.27
C GLU A 324 -4.81 -21.24 18.80
N ILE A 325 -5.42 -20.22 19.41
CA ILE A 325 -5.54 -20.07 20.86
C ILE A 325 -6.70 -20.92 21.43
N THR A 326 -7.61 -21.43 20.58
CA THR A 326 -8.80 -22.18 20.99
C THR A 326 -8.62 -23.69 20.85
#